data_AF-A0A8T9BZS1-F1
#
_entry.id   AF-A0A8T9BZS1-F1
#
_cell.length_a   1.000
_cell.length_b   1.000
_cell.length_c   1.000
_cell.angle_alpha   90.00
_cell.angle_beta   90.00
_cell.angle_gamma   90.00
#
_symmetry.space_group_name_H-M   'P 1'
#
loop_
_entity.id
_entity.type
_entity.pdbx_description
1 polymer ?
#
loop_
_entity_poly.entity_id
_entity_poly.type
_entity_poly.pdbx_seq_one_letter_code
_entity_poly.pdbx_strand_id
1 'polypeptide(L)'
;MIPSRDLAACKQLQITIARIGVDLRIFDALNANKVPLSVEALARKTGAAPELLGRLLRCLASYGQIKETGMDHFSPSSTTSVLADKNYQGGIHHFFDTVGPILQQLPDFVAEHKYHDITDNGKTAVQKAFNTELPGFIWFPNQPERFAYFQQCMTVLRTGVPTWLSAFDLNEELGDFRDKPVFVDVGGGFGHQCIAVKEAFPDLPGRLILQDSPQTLSHVPVIDGVDIIEHNFFEPQVVKGAKFYYLRNILHDWPDDKAVVILKNLIPALGPDSLILIDEMILPNEKVHWQATQLDLTMMAALGSKERTNEQWYTLLEASGLKIVRIVPYTTPLNESIMVVVPK
;
A
#
# COMPACT_ATOMS: atom_id res chain seq x y z
N MET A 1 31.20 1.61 -9.26
CA MET A 1 30.15 2.58 -9.64
C MET A 1 29.77 2.24 -11.07
N ILE A 2 28.66 1.51 -11.29
CA ILE A 2 28.25 1.07 -12.63
C ILE A 2 27.60 2.27 -13.34
N PRO A 3 27.96 2.59 -14.60
CA PRO A 3 27.37 3.73 -15.31
C PRO A 3 25.84 3.56 -15.45
N SER A 4 25.11 4.64 -15.17
CA SER A 4 23.64 4.67 -15.04
C SER A 4 22.84 4.37 -16.31
N ARG A 5 23.49 4.17 -17.47
CA ARG A 5 22.81 4.05 -18.77
C ARG A 5 22.41 2.63 -19.17
N ASP A 6 23.07 1.59 -18.65
CA ASP A 6 22.83 0.18 -19.07
C ASP A 6 21.91 -0.62 -18.15
N LEU A 7 21.38 -0.03 -17.06
CA LEU A 7 20.60 -0.77 -16.06
C LEU A 7 19.09 -0.82 -16.29
N ALA A 8 18.52 -0.01 -17.19
CA ALA A 8 17.07 0.10 -17.31
C ALA A 8 16.38 -1.22 -17.71
N ALA A 9 16.92 -1.92 -18.72
CA ALA A 9 16.39 -3.21 -19.16
C ALA A 9 16.63 -4.35 -18.14
N CYS A 10 17.65 -4.23 -17.29
CA CYS A 10 18.04 -5.25 -16.33
C CYS A 10 17.19 -5.24 -15.04
N LYS A 11 16.35 -4.22 -14.81
CA LYS A 11 15.53 -4.11 -13.58
C LYS A 11 14.54 -5.27 -13.42
N GLN A 12 13.94 -5.73 -14.52
CA GLN A 12 13.06 -6.90 -14.48
C GLN A 12 13.81 -8.16 -14.04
N LEU A 13 15.03 -8.34 -14.53
CA LEU A 13 15.86 -9.48 -14.18
C LEU A 13 16.26 -9.45 -12.70
N GLN A 14 16.52 -8.26 -12.14
CA GLN A 14 16.87 -8.11 -10.72
C GLN A 14 15.77 -8.64 -9.78
N ILE A 15 14.51 -8.26 -9.98
CA ILE A 15 13.41 -8.78 -9.15
C ILE A 15 13.13 -10.27 -9.43
N THR A 16 13.29 -10.70 -10.69
CA THR A 16 13.13 -12.11 -11.08
C THR A 16 14.12 -13.01 -10.32
N ILE A 17 15.39 -12.63 -10.29
CA ILE A 17 16.43 -13.43 -9.63
C ILE A 17 16.31 -13.31 -8.10
N ALA A 18 15.93 -12.15 -7.58
CA ALA A 18 15.61 -12.02 -6.17
C ALA A 18 14.48 -12.97 -5.76
N ARG A 19 13.43 -13.09 -6.57
CA ARG A 19 12.35 -14.05 -6.33
C ARG A 19 12.85 -15.49 -6.30
N ILE A 20 13.62 -15.92 -7.30
CA ILE A 20 14.24 -17.26 -7.29
C ILE A 20 15.10 -17.45 -6.02
N GLY A 21 15.82 -16.41 -5.59
CA GLY A 21 16.62 -16.44 -4.36
C GLY A 21 15.79 -16.62 -3.09
N VAL A 22 14.59 -16.05 -3.03
CA VAL A 22 13.62 -16.28 -1.95
C VAL A 22 13.09 -17.73 -2.00
N ASP A 23 12.66 -18.21 -3.17
CA ASP A 23 12.13 -19.58 -3.33
C ASP A 23 13.18 -20.63 -2.95
N LEU A 24 14.44 -20.41 -3.32
CA LEU A 24 15.58 -21.26 -2.96
C LEU A 24 16.13 -20.98 -1.55
N ARG A 25 15.57 -20.04 -0.79
CA ARG A 25 16.02 -19.67 0.56
C ARG A 25 17.51 -19.31 0.64
N ILE A 26 18.04 -18.70 -0.43
CA ILE A 26 19.45 -18.29 -0.53
C ILE A 26 19.76 -17.21 0.52
N PHE A 27 18.86 -16.23 0.68
CA PHE A 27 19.07 -15.14 1.61
C PHE A 27 19.05 -15.62 3.06
N ASP A 28 18.11 -16.50 3.43
CA ASP A 28 18.09 -17.16 4.74
C ASP A 28 19.40 -17.92 5.01
N ALA A 29 19.84 -18.74 4.04
CA ALA A 29 21.02 -19.56 4.17
C ALA A 29 22.29 -18.71 4.37
N LEU A 30 22.46 -17.64 3.60
CA LEU A 30 23.61 -16.74 3.74
C LEU A 30 23.54 -15.93 5.04
N ASN A 31 22.37 -15.40 5.40
CA ASN A 31 22.20 -14.57 6.59
C ASN A 31 22.42 -15.37 7.89
N ALA A 32 22.10 -16.67 7.90
CA ALA A 32 22.34 -17.55 9.04
C ALA A 32 23.81 -17.97 9.23
N ASN A 33 24.70 -17.70 8.27
CA ASN A 33 26.09 -18.16 8.29
C ASN A 33 27.08 -16.99 8.43
N LYS A 34 28.00 -17.11 9.39
CA LYS A 34 29.05 -16.09 9.64
C LYS A 34 30.26 -16.22 8.71
N VAL A 35 30.36 -17.33 7.99
CA VAL A 35 31.44 -17.61 7.05
C VAL A 35 30.89 -17.73 5.62
N PRO A 36 31.67 -17.39 4.59
CA PRO A 36 31.23 -17.57 3.21
C PRO A 36 30.84 -19.01 2.90
N LEU A 37 29.77 -19.19 2.12
CA LEU A 37 29.31 -20.48 1.64
C LEU A 37 29.70 -20.67 0.16
N SER A 38 30.17 -21.87 -0.19
CA SER A 38 30.44 -22.21 -1.59
C SER A 38 29.15 -22.49 -2.37
N VAL A 39 29.22 -22.43 -3.70
CA VAL A 39 28.12 -22.86 -4.59
C VAL A 39 27.68 -24.28 -4.26
N GLU A 40 28.59 -25.22 -4.04
CA GLU A 40 28.28 -26.62 -3.71
C GLU A 40 27.59 -26.74 -2.35
N ALA A 41 27.99 -25.93 -1.36
CA ALA A 41 27.35 -25.91 -0.06
C ALA A 41 25.91 -25.40 -0.14
N LEU A 42 25.68 -24.34 -0.92
CA LEU A 42 24.33 -23.82 -1.18
C LEU A 42 23.52 -24.80 -2.04
N ALA A 43 24.11 -25.46 -3.03
CA ALA A 43 23.45 -26.47 -3.86
C ALA A 43 22.93 -27.63 -3.01
N ARG A 44 23.73 -28.13 -2.05
CA ARG A 44 23.30 -29.17 -1.10
C ARG A 44 22.13 -28.72 -0.21
N LYS A 45 22.09 -27.43 0.17
CA LYS A 45 21.01 -26.87 1.02
C LYS A 45 19.71 -26.65 0.25
N THR A 46 19.82 -26.23 -1.00
CA THR A 46 18.68 -25.78 -1.82
C THR A 46 18.15 -26.87 -2.75
N GLY A 47 18.94 -27.89 -3.06
CA GLY A 47 18.64 -28.90 -4.07
C GLY A 47 18.85 -28.43 -5.51
N ALA A 48 19.29 -27.18 -5.73
CA ALA A 48 19.52 -26.64 -7.06
C ALA A 48 20.80 -27.20 -7.71
N ALA A 49 20.80 -27.33 -9.04
CA ALA A 49 21.98 -27.73 -9.79
C ALA A 49 23.11 -26.69 -9.62
N PRO A 50 24.36 -27.11 -9.31
CA PRO A 50 25.46 -26.18 -9.02
C PRO A 50 25.73 -25.15 -10.12
N GLU A 51 25.65 -25.53 -11.40
CA GLU A 51 25.88 -24.61 -12.52
C GLU A 51 24.82 -23.50 -12.58
N LEU A 52 23.54 -23.86 -12.46
CA LEU A 52 22.44 -22.89 -12.41
C LEU A 52 22.60 -21.97 -11.20
N LEU A 53 22.86 -22.57 -10.03
CA LEU A 53 22.99 -21.82 -8.78
C LEU A 53 24.18 -20.84 -8.82
N GLY A 54 25.32 -21.26 -9.35
CA GLY A 54 26.48 -20.38 -9.53
C GLY A 54 26.17 -19.18 -10.42
N ARG A 55 25.40 -19.37 -11.51
CA ARG A 55 24.95 -18.26 -12.38
C ARG A 55 24.02 -17.30 -11.64
N LEU A 56 23.06 -17.82 -10.87
CA LEU A 56 22.14 -17.01 -10.07
C LEU A 56 22.89 -16.22 -8.99
N LEU A 57 23.78 -16.87 -8.24
CA LEU A 57 24.56 -16.25 -7.16
C LEU A 57 25.48 -15.14 -7.69
N ARG A 58 26.18 -15.37 -8.80
CA ARG A 58 26.99 -14.31 -9.45
C ARG A 58 26.12 -13.11 -9.84
N CYS A 59 24.90 -13.34 -10.33
CA CYS A 59 24.00 -12.25 -10.68
C CYS A 59 23.49 -11.49 -9.44
N LEU A 60 23.02 -12.21 -8.41
CA LEU A 60 22.66 -11.62 -7.10
C LEU A 60 23.81 -10.79 -6.51
N ALA A 61 25.04 -11.29 -6.61
CA ALA A 61 26.24 -10.59 -6.14
C ALA A 61 26.53 -9.33 -6.96
N SER A 62 26.36 -9.39 -8.29
CA SER A 62 26.55 -8.23 -9.18
C SER A 62 25.55 -7.10 -8.91
N TYR A 63 24.35 -7.43 -8.40
CA TYR A 63 23.35 -6.46 -7.94
C TYR A 63 23.54 -6.02 -6.48
N GLY A 64 24.56 -6.53 -5.78
CA GLY A 64 24.83 -6.23 -4.37
C GLY A 64 23.85 -6.87 -3.37
N GLN A 65 22.95 -7.74 -3.84
CA GLN A 65 21.98 -8.44 -2.98
C GLN A 65 22.65 -9.49 -2.09
N ILE A 66 23.80 -10.00 -2.51
CA ILE A 66 24.75 -10.81 -1.73
C ILE A 66 26.18 -10.33 -2.05
N LYS A 67 27.20 -10.89 -1.41
CA LYS A 67 28.61 -10.57 -1.68
C LYS A 67 29.37 -11.79 -2.17
N GLU A 68 30.06 -11.69 -3.31
CA GLU A 68 31.04 -12.69 -3.75
C GLU A 68 32.38 -12.40 -3.07
N THR A 69 32.90 -13.35 -2.30
CA THR A 69 34.14 -13.20 -1.51
C THR A 69 35.33 -13.95 -2.10
N GLY A 70 35.10 -14.77 -3.11
CA GLY A 70 36.10 -15.57 -3.81
C GLY A 70 35.41 -16.42 -4.89
N MET A 71 36.19 -17.15 -5.68
CA MET A 71 35.65 -18.04 -6.72
C MET A 71 34.60 -18.98 -6.12
N ASP A 72 33.35 -18.85 -6.59
CA ASP A 72 32.20 -19.64 -6.16
C ASP A 72 31.92 -19.58 -4.64
N HIS A 73 32.32 -18.51 -3.94
CA HIS A 73 32.07 -18.31 -2.51
C HIS A 73 31.33 -17.01 -2.25
N PHE A 74 30.25 -17.10 -1.46
CA PHE A 74 29.33 -15.99 -1.21
C PHE A 74 29.05 -15.78 0.28
N SER A 75 28.90 -14.52 0.69
CA SER A 75 28.54 -14.10 2.05
C SER A 75 27.33 -13.15 2.00
N PRO A 76 26.64 -12.92 3.13
CA PRO A 76 25.59 -11.91 3.18
C PRO A 76 26.16 -10.50 2.93
N SER A 77 25.35 -9.64 2.31
CA SER A 77 25.48 -8.18 2.26
C SER A 77 24.44 -7.53 3.20
N SER A 78 24.45 -6.20 3.32
CA SER A 78 23.40 -5.48 4.06
C SER A 78 22.00 -5.74 3.47
N THR A 79 21.89 -5.86 2.14
CA THR A 79 20.64 -6.18 1.46
C THR A 79 20.20 -7.63 1.70
N THR A 80 21.13 -8.57 1.88
CA THR A 80 20.79 -9.97 2.20
C THR A 80 19.96 -10.07 3.47
N SER A 81 20.30 -9.32 4.51
CA SER A 81 19.56 -9.36 5.78
C SER A 81 18.12 -8.85 5.63
N VAL A 82 17.91 -7.84 4.77
CA VAL A 82 16.56 -7.36 4.43
C VAL A 82 15.80 -8.43 3.65
N LEU A 83 16.41 -9.05 2.64
CA LEU A 83 15.78 -10.08 1.82
C LEU A 83 15.60 -11.45 2.53
N ALA A 84 16.20 -11.62 3.70
CA ALA A 84 16.00 -12.78 4.57
C ALA A 84 14.80 -12.59 5.54
N ASP A 85 14.29 -11.37 5.68
CA ASP A 85 13.08 -11.12 6.46
C ASP A 85 11.83 -11.56 5.70
N LYS A 86 10.94 -12.30 6.39
CA LYS A 86 9.75 -12.91 5.77
C LYS A 86 8.79 -11.89 5.17
N ASN A 87 8.66 -10.70 5.75
CA ASN A 87 7.73 -9.70 5.25
C ASN A 87 8.29 -9.02 3.99
N TYR A 88 9.60 -8.79 3.94
CA TYR A 88 10.28 -8.33 2.71
C TYR A 88 10.24 -9.39 1.60
N GLN A 89 10.37 -10.67 1.96
CA GLN A 89 10.14 -11.77 1.02
C GLN A 89 8.72 -11.72 0.43
N GLY A 90 7.69 -11.51 1.25
CA GLY A 90 6.32 -11.26 0.79
C GLY A 90 6.18 -10.05 -0.13
N GLY A 91 7.02 -9.02 0.03
CA GLY A 91 7.15 -7.93 -0.95
C GLY A 91 7.66 -8.40 -2.31
N ILE A 92 8.72 -9.23 -2.35
CA ILE A 92 9.30 -9.77 -3.60
C ILE A 92 8.28 -10.65 -4.34
N HIS A 93 7.76 -11.68 -3.65
CA HIS A 93 6.33 -11.97 -3.57
C HIS A 93 5.38 -11.18 -4.47
N HIS A 94 4.76 -10.21 -3.83
CA HIS A 94 3.71 -9.36 -4.35
C HIS A 94 4.13 -8.62 -5.62
N PHE A 95 5.30 -7.97 -5.63
CA PHE A 95 5.75 -7.18 -6.77
C PHE A 95 6.07 -8.04 -8.00
N PHE A 96 6.63 -9.25 -7.81
CA PHE A 96 6.92 -10.14 -8.93
C PHE A 96 5.67 -10.85 -9.43
N ASP A 97 4.92 -11.51 -8.55
CA ASP A 97 3.82 -12.37 -8.98
C ASP A 97 2.57 -11.57 -9.33
N THR A 98 2.28 -10.49 -8.60
CA THR A 98 1.00 -9.77 -8.73
C THR A 98 1.16 -8.51 -9.56
N VAL A 99 2.04 -7.60 -9.15
CA VAL A 99 2.25 -6.35 -9.89
C VAL A 99 2.96 -6.60 -11.22
N GLY A 100 3.91 -7.55 -11.26
CA GLY A 100 4.67 -7.91 -12.45
C GLY A 100 3.80 -8.23 -13.68
N PRO A 101 2.87 -9.20 -13.61
CA PRO A 101 1.98 -9.50 -14.73
C PRO A 101 1.09 -8.33 -15.17
N ILE A 102 0.59 -7.52 -14.22
CA ILE A 102 -0.20 -6.31 -14.52
C ILE A 102 0.64 -5.34 -15.35
N LEU A 103 1.86 -5.04 -14.90
CA LEU A 103 2.75 -4.11 -15.59
C LEU A 103 3.27 -4.64 -16.93
N GLN A 104 3.42 -5.96 -17.08
CA GLN A 104 3.78 -6.58 -18.36
C GLN A 104 2.66 -6.43 -19.40
N GLN A 105 1.39 -6.46 -18.96
CA GLN A 105 0.24 -6.26 -19.84
C GLN A 105 -0.09 -4.79 -20.10
N LEU A 106 0.40 -3.87 -19.25
CA LEU A 106 0.06 -2.46 -19.32
C LEU A 106 0.35 -1.81 -20.70
N PRO A 107 1.50 -2.03 -21.38
CA PRO A 107 1.76 -1.42 -22.69
C PRO A 107 0.74 -1.79 -23.76
N ASP A 108 0.40 -3.09 -23.86
CA ASP A 108 -0.60 -3.57 -24.81
C ASP A 108 -1.99 -3.07 -24.44
N PHE A 109 -2.32 -3.08 -23.14
CA PHE A 109 -3.59 -2.58 -22.64
C PHE A 109 -3.81 -1.09 -22.98
N VAL A 110 -2.83 -0.21 -22.72
CA VAL A 110 -2.98 1.22 -23.04
C VAL A 110 -3.04 1.47 -24.54
N ALA A 111 -2.33 0.67 -25.35
CA ALA A 111 -2.41 0.75 -26.81
C ALA A 111 -3.79 0.33 -27.34
N GLU A 112 -4.34 -0.77 -26.83
CA GLU A 112 -5.71 -1.24 -27.12
C GLU A 112 -6.76 -0.21 -26.68
N HIS A 113 -6.52 0.47 -25.56
CA HIS A 113 -7.34 1.57 -25.05
C HIS A 113 -7.07 2.91 -25.75
N LYS A 114 -6.25 2.93 -26.80
CA LYS A 114 -5.89 4.12 -27.61
C LYS A 114 -5.33 5.28 -26.78
N TYR A 115 -4.64 4.96 -25.68
CA TYR A 115 -4.03 5.93 -24.77
C TYR A 115 -5.03 6.95 -24.18
N HIS A 116 -6.30 6.56 -24.02
CA HIS A 116 -7.28 7.33 -23.25
C HIS A 116 -7.12 7.10 -21.74
N ASP A 117 -7.65 8.03 -20.95
CA ASP A 117 -7.66 7.94 -19.49
C ASP A 117 -8.34 6.65 -19.01
N ILE A 118 -7.69 5.96 -18.06
CA ILE A 118 -8.22 4.75 -17.44
C ILE A 118 -8.98 5.18 -16.18
N THR A 119 -10.31 5.11 -16.25
CA THR A 119 -11.21 5.56 -15.16
C THR A 119 -12.25 4.53 -14.77
N ASP A 120 -12.13 3.31 -15.29
CA ASP A 120 -13.06 2.20 -15.05
C ASP A 120 -12.30 1.03 -14.42
N ASN A 121 -12.62 0.71 -13.17
CA ASN A 121 -11.95 -0.34 -12.41
C ASN A 121 -12.25 -1.77 -12.92
N GLY A 122 -13.25 -1.93 -13.79
CA GLY A 122 -13.51 -3.16 -14.54
C GLY A 122 -12.72 -3.26 -15.85
N LYS A 123 -11.97 -2.21 -16.23
CA LYS A 123 -11.19 -2.13 -17.47
C LYS A 123 -9.80 -1.57 -17.17
N THR A 124 -8.95 -2.42 -16.62
CA THR A 124 -7.55 -2.13 -16.30
C THR A 124 -6.65 -3.26 -16.84
N ALA A 125 -5.35 -3.16 -16.61
CA ALA A 125 -4.41 -4.21 -17.00
C ALA A 125 -4.60 -5.51 -16.18
N VAL A 126 -5.33 -5.48 -15.06
CA VAL A 126 -5.63 -6.67 -14.23
C VAL A 126 -6.44 -7.70 -15.00
N GLN A 127 -7.51 -7.28 -15.68
CA GLN A 127 -8.39 -8.21 -16.40
C GLN A 127 -7.60 -8.98 -17.47
N LYS A 128 -6.69 -8.29 -18.16
CA LYS A 128 -5.79 -8.90 -19.15
C LYS A 128 -4.74 -9.80 -18.50
N ALA A 129 -4.09 -9.35 -17.43
CA ALA A 129 -3.01 -10.09 -16.77
C ALA A 129 -3.44 -11.40 -16.12
N PHE A 130 -4.68 -11.44 -15.60
CA PHE A 130 -5.18 -12.59 -14.85
C PHE A 130 -6.39 -13.27 -15.50
N ASN A 131 -6.76 -12.86 -16.72
CA ASN A 131 -7.89 -13.41 -17.46
C ASN A 131 -9.16 -13.49 -16.60
N THR A 132 -9.54 -12.34 -16.05
CA THR A 132 -10.68 -12.18 -15.13
C THR A 132 -11.57 -11.05 -15.61
N GLU A 133 -12.87 -11.14 -15.36
CA GLU A 133 -13.85 -10.07 -15.59
C GLU A 133 -14.12 -9.25 -14.32
N LEU A 134 -13.57 -9.68 -13.18
CA LEU A 134 -13.77 -9.01 -11.90
C LEU A 134 -12.87 -7.77 -11.79
N PRO A 135 -13.35 -6.68 -11.17
CA PRO A 135 -12.48 -5.58 -10.76
C PRO A 135 -11.34 -6.05 -9.85
N GLY A 136 -10.18 -5.39 -9.90
CA GLY A 136 -8.99 -5.81 -9.16
C GLY A 136 -9.21 -5.97 -7.65
N PHE A 137 -9.92 -5.04 -7.03
CA PHE A 137 -10.24 -5.07 -5.60
C PHE A 137 -11.18 -6.23 -5.20
N ILE A 138 -11.98 -6.77 -6.13
CA ILE A 138 -12.83 -7.96 -5.89
C ILE A 138 -12.06 -9.24 -6.20
N TRP A 139 -11.28 -9.24 -7.27
CA TRP A 139 -10.52 -10.42 -7.69
C TRP A 139 -9.42 -10.76 -6.69
N PHE A 140 -8.69 -9.75 -6.20
CA PHE A 140 -7.45 -9.92 -5.46
C PHE A 140 -7.61 -10.63 -4.09
N PRO A 141 -8.61 -10.29 -3.24
CA PRO A 141 -8.84 -11.01 -1.99
C PRO A 141 -9.21 -12.49 -2.16
N ASN A 142 -9.73 -12.87 -3.35
CA ASN A 142 -10.04 -14.26 -3.68
C ASN A 142 -8.80 -15.06 -4.13
N GLN A 143 -7.60 -14.48 -4.06
CA GLN A 143 -6.32 -15.11 -4.37
C GLN A 143 -5.49 -15.28 -3.08
N PRO A 144 -5.76 -16.31 -2.26
CA PRO A 144 -5.27 -16.36 -0.86
C PRO A 144 -3.75 -16.27 -0.73
N GLU A 145 -3.00 -16.92 -1.62
CA GLU A 145 -1.53 -16.87 -1.61
C GLU A 145 -1.01 -15.46 -1.93
N ARG A 146 -1.56 -14.82 -2.98
CA ARG A 146 -1.15 -13.46 -3.40
C ARG A 146 -1.53 -12.41 -2.36
N PHE A 147 -2.72 -12.59 -1.77
CA PHE A 147 -3.21 -11.71 -0.72
C PHE A 147 -2.34 -11.79 0.54
N ALA A 148 -1.91 -13.00 0.94
CA ALA A 148 -0.99 -13.18 2.07
C ALA A 148 0.36 -12.46 1.83
N TYR A 149 0.91 -12.55 0.62
CA TYR A 149 2.14 -11.82 0.26
C TYR A 149 1.97 -10.30 0.27
N PHE A 150 0.81 -9.80 -0.16
CA PHE A 150 0.49 -8.39 -0.05
C PHE A 150 0.40 -7.93 1.42
N GLN A 151 -0.27 -8.68 2.29
CA GLN A 151 -0.34 -8.35 3.73
C GLN A 151 1.05 -8.28 4.37
N GLN A 152 1.93 -9.22 4.02
CA GLN A 152 3.35 -9.20 4.41
C GLN A 152 4.06 -7.94 3.88
N CYS A 153 3.87 -7.60 2.61
CA CYS A 153 4.44 -6.39 2.00
C CYS A 153 3.99 -5.11 2.71
N MET A 154 2.69 -5.00 3.03
CA MET A 154 2.14 -3.84 3.73
C MET A 154 2.76 -3.64 5.11
N THR A 155 3.12 -4.73 5.80
CA THR A 155 3.81 -4.66 7.11
C THR A 155 5.16 -3.94 7.00
N VAL A 156 5.97 -4.26 5.98
CA VAL A 156 7.31 -3.65 5.83
C VAL A 156 7.28 -2.25 5.26
N LEU A 157 6.35 -1.94 4.35
CA LEU A 157 6.20 -0.58 3.82
C LEU A 157 5.88 0.46 4.91
N ARG A 158 5.28 0.02 6.02
CA ARG A 158 4.92 0.87 7.17
C ARG A 158 5.96 0.82 8.30
N THR A 159 6.90 -0.12 8.28
CA THR A 159 7.86 -0.28 9.37
C THR A 159 8.85 0.89 9.40
N GLY A 160 8.94 1.56 10.55
CA GLY A 160 9.86 2.69 10.76
C GLY A 160 9.46 3.99 10.08
N VAL A 161 8.27 4.06 9.49
CA VAL A 161 7.68 5.28 8.92
C VAL A 161 6.81 5.95 9.99
N PRO A 162 6.89 7.29 10.17
CA PRO A 162 5.98 8.00 11.08
C PRO A 162 4.52 7.72 10.75
N THR A 163 3.67 7.66 11.78
CA THR A 163 2.22 7.54 11.62
C THR A 163 1.57 8.92 11.63
N TRP A 164 0.35 9.05 11.11
CA TRP A 164 -0.38 10.32 11.16
C TRP A 164 -0.58 10.85 12.59
N LEU A 165 -0.72 9.94 13.56
CA LEU A 165 -0.80 10.26 15.00
C LEU A 165 0.46 10.92 15.57
N SER A 166 1.61 10.82 14.89
CA SER A 166 2.83 11.53 15.29
C SER A 166 2.81 13.01 14.93
N ALA A 167 1.95 13.42 14.00
CA ALA A 167 1.84 14.80 13.53
C ALA A 167 0.47 15.42 13.83
N PHE A 168 -0.56 14.61 14.07
CA PHE A 168 -1.93 15.05 14.29
C PHE A 168 -2.37 14.67 15.70
N ASP A 169 -2.45 15.66 16.59
CA ASP A 169 -2.96 15.46 17.95
C ASP A 169 -4.49 15.41 17.94
N LEU A 170 -5.02 14.18 18.00
CA LEU A 170 -6.45 13.96 17.98
C LEU A 170 -7.15 14.48 19.25
N ASN A 171 -6.47 14.52 20.40
CA ASN A 171 -7.04 15.05 21.64
C ASN A 171 -7.18 16.58 21.57
N GLU A 172 -6.18 17.27 21.01
CA GLU A 172 -6.25 18.71 20.78
C GLU A 172 -7.45 19.05 19.88
N GLU A 173 -7.62 18.31 18.78
CA GLU A 173 -8.72 18.52 17.83
C GLU A 173 -10.10 18.11 18.35
N LEU A 174 -10.14 17.16 19.28
CA LEU A 174 -11.36 16.75 19.95
C LEU A 174 -11.92 17.87 20.83
N GLY A 175 -11.05 18.53 21.60
CA GLY A 175 -11.42 19.62 22.51
C GLY A 175 -12.54 19.23 23.50
N ASP A 176 -13.58 20.06 23.54
CA ASP A 176 -14.74 19.86 24.41
C ASP A 176 -15.84 18.98 23.79
N PHE A 177 -15.59 18.32 22.66
CA PHE A 177 -16.54 17.40 22.09
C PHE A 177 -16.82 16.25 23.06
N ARG A 178 -18.11 16.04 23.39
CA ARG A 178 -18.58 14.97 24.29
C ARG A 178 -19.61 14.04 23.65
N ASP A 179 -19.98 14.30 22.39
CA ASP A 179 -20.95 13.50 21.65
C ASP A 179 -20.36 12.13 21.26
N LYS A 180 -21.24 11.18 20.97
CA LYS A 180 -20.86 9.79 20.66
C LYS A 180 -21.46 9.42 19.32
N PRO A 181 -20.68 9.33 18.23
CA PRO A 181 -19.31 8.77 18.22
C PRO A 181 -18.17 9.77 18.03
N VAL A 182 -16.93 9.34 18.30
CA VAL A 182 -15.74 10.21 18.11
C VAL A 182 -14.99 9.90 16.83
N PHE A 183 -14.74 8.63 16.54
CA PHE A 183 -13.93 8.26 15.38
C PHE A 183 -14.63 7.17 14.57
N VAL A 184 -14.83 7.42 13.29
CA VAL A 184 -15.35 6.45 12.32
C VAL A 184 -14.25 6.20 11.29
N ASP A 185 -13.67 5.01 11.31
CA ASP A 185 -12.70 4.53 10.33
C ASP A 185 -13.44 3.96 9.11
N VAL A 186 -13.59 4.78 8.06
CA VAL A 186 -14.41 4.47 6.89
C VAL A 186 -13.56 3.70 5.89
N GLY A 187 -13.88 2.41 5.67
CA GLY A 187 -13.03 1.51 4.89
C GLY A 187 -11.77 1.09 5.64
N GLY A 188 -11.85 0.98 6.97
CA GLY A 188 -10.68 0.80 7.85
C GLY A 188 -9.99 -0.57 7.77
N GLY A 189 -10.46 -1.47 6.91
CA GLY A 189 -9.87 -2.79 6.69
C GLY A 189 -9.87 -3.62 7.97
N PHE A 190 -8.67 -3.98 8.44
CA PHE A 190 -8.47 -4.76 9.66
C PHE A 190 -8.49 -3.93 10.96
N GLY A 191 -8.92 -2.65 10.90
CA GLY A 191 -9.09 -1.80 12.07
C GLY A 191 -7.79 -1.29 12.69
N HIS A 192 -6.70 -1.31 11.93
CA HIS A 192 -5.39 -0.87 12.42
C HIS A 192 -5.40 0.57 12.95
N GLN A 193 -6.22 1.46 12.36
CA GLN A 193 -6.28 2.85 12.80
C GLN A 193 -7.14 3.02 14.05
N CYS A 194 -8.25 2.28 14.18
CA CYS A 194 -8.97 2.20 15.46
C CYS A 194 -8.07 1.69 16.59
N ILE A 195 -7.27 0.65 16.35
CA ILE A 195 -6.31 0.11 17.33
C ILE A 195 -5.28 1.19 17.70
N ALA A 196 -4.65 1.81 16.70
CA ALA A 196 -3.63 2.83 16.92
C ALA A 196 -4.17 4.05 17.69
N VAL A 197 -5.40 4.51 17.38
CA VAL A 197 -6.06 5.60 18.10
C VAL A 197 -6.33 5.20 19.56
N LYS A 198 -6.83 3.98 19.80
CA LYS A 198 -7.08 3.48 21.17
C LYS A 198 -5.78 3.37 21.98
N GLU A 199 -4.69 2.92 21.37
CA GLU A 199 -3.39 2.80 22.03
C GLU A 199 -2.75 4.17 22.32
N ALA A 200 -2.85 5.11 21.38
CA ALA A 200 -2.31 6.46 21.56
C ALA A 200 -3.15 7.31 22.53
N PHE A 201 -4.46 7.09 22.57
CA PHE A 201 -5.41 7.86 23.38
C PHE A 201 -6.35 6.92 24.15
N PRO A 202 -5.85 6.22 25.19
CA PRO A 202 -6.64 5.23 25.95
C PRO A 202 -7.82 5.86 26.70
N ASP A 203 -7.72 7.14 27.04
CA ASP A 203 -8.76 7.92 27.74
C ASP A 203 -9.67 8.70 26.78
N LEU A 204 -9.57 8.46 25.46
CA LEU A 204 -10.38 9.14 24.47
C LEU A 204 -11.88 8.90 24.77
N PRO A 205 -12.67 9.94 25.04
CA PRO A 205 -14.08 9.75 25.33
C PRO A 205 -14.82 9.35 24.04
N GLY A 206 -15.86 8.53 24.18
CA GLY A 206 -16.74 8.20 23.06
C GLY A 206 -16.44 6.87 22.38
N ARG A 207 -17.09 6.63 21.25
CA ARG A 207 -17.03 5.34 20.53
C ARG A 207 -16.09 5.45 19.34
N LEU A 208 -15.23 4.43 19.20
CA LEU A 208 -14.47 4.15 18.00
C LEU A 208 -15.29 3.16 17.16
N ILE A 209 -15.46 3.46 15.89
CA ILE A 209 -16.24 2.66 14.96
C ILE A 209 -15.35 2.28 13.78
N LEU A 210 -15.25 1.00 13.49
CA LEU A 210 -14.68 0.47 12.25
C LEU A 210 -15.79 0.19 11.25
N GLN A 211 -15.67 0.71 10.04
CA GLN A 211 -16.56 0.42 8.93
C GLN A 211 -15.82 -0.22 7.77
N ASP A 212 -16.35 -1.32 7.24
CA ASP A 212 -15.89 -1.90 5.98
C ASP A 212 -16.99 -2.78 5.36
N SER A 213 -16.72 -3.34 4.19
CA SER A 213 -17.59 -4.30 3.52
C SER A 213 -17.72 -5.61 4.32
N PRO A 214 -18.84 -6.35 4.18
CA PRO A 214 -19.02 -7.65 4.85
C PRO A 214 -17.90 -8.64 4.55
N GLN A 215 -17.37 -8.64 3.32
CA GLN A 215 -16.29 -9.52 2.88
C GLN A 215 -14.97 -9.23 3.61
N THR A 216 -14.66 -7.96 3.86
CA THR A 216 -13.49 -7.59 4.65
C THR A 216 -13.71 -7.93 6.12
N LEU A 217 -14.85 -7.51 6.68
CA LEU A 217 -15.15 -7.66 8.10
C LEU A 217 -15.24 -9.12 8.57
N SER A 218 -15.58 -10.06 7.68
CA SER A 218 -15.60 -11.49 8.03
C SER A 218 -14.22 -12.04 8.46
N HIS A 219 -13.14 -11.32 8.17
CA HIS A 219 -11.77 -11.70 8.51
C HIS A 219 -11.16 -10.82 9.63
N VAL A 220 -11.92 -9.85 10.14
CA VAL A 220 -11.43 -8.92 11.15
C VAL A 220 -11.54 -9.58 12.53
N PRO A 221 -10.45 -9.62 13.33
CA PRO A 221 -10.52 -10.13 14.69
C PRO A 221 -11.41 -9.20 15.55
N VAL A 222 -11.98 -9.71 16.64
CA VAL A 222 -12.68 -8.86 17.61
C VAL A 222 -11.68 -7.85 18.18
N ILE A 223 -12.00 -6.56 18.07
CA ILE A 223 -11.19 -5.48 18.61
C ILE A 223 -11.93 -4.93 19.84
N ASP A 224 -11.35 -5.14 21.02
CA ASP A 224 -11.95 -4.65 22.26
C ASP A 224 -12.15 -3.12 22.18
N GLY A 225 -13.31 -2.62 22.63
CA GLY A 225 -13.64 -1.20 22.64
C GLY A 225 -13.85 -0.53 21.27
N VAL A 226 -13.94 -1.31 20.19
CA VAL A 226 -14.26 -0.81 18.84
C VAL A 226 -15.54 -1.45 18.35
N ASP A 227 -16.51 -0.62 17.98
CA ASP A 227 -17.75 -1.07 17.34
C ASP A 227 -17.46 -1.39 15.87
N ILE A 228 -17.73 -2.62 15.43
CA ILE A 228 -17.57 -3.03 14.03
C ILE A 228 -18.93 -2.93 13.33
N ILE A 229 -19.02 -2.14 12.28
CA ILE A 229 -20.25 -1.89 11.53
C ILE A 229 -20.02 -2.18 10.05
N GLU A 230 -20.80 -3.10 9.49
CA GLU A 230 -20.85 -3.30 8.03
C GLU A 230 -21.37 -2.03 7.35
N HIS A 231 -20.59 -1.47 6.43
CA HIS A 231 -21.01 -0.30 5.68
C HIS A 231 -20.33 -0.24 4.31
N ASN A 232 -21.14 -0.02 3.28
CA ASN A 232 -20.69 0.34 1.96
C ASN A 232 -20.62 1.87 1.84
N PHE A 233 -19.42 2.44 1.72
CA PHE A 233 -19.24 3.90 1.61
C PHE A 233 -19.82 4.52 0.32
N PHE A 234 -20.28 3.71 -0.64
CA PHE A 234 -21.09 4.18 -1.77
C PHE A 234 -22.56 4.40 -1.41
N GLU A 235 -22.96 4.07 -0.19
CA GLU A 235 -24.28 4.36 0.36
C GLU A 235 -24.19 5.48 1.40
N PRO A 236 -25.30 6.17 1.71
CA PRO A 236 -25.30 7.23 2.71
C PRO A 236 -24.76 6.76 4.07
N GLN A 237 -23.85 7.55 4.65
CA GLN A 237 -23.22 7.22 5.92
C GLN A 237 -24.25 7.05 7.04
N VAL A 238 -24.21 5.89 7.71
CA VAL A 238 -25.20 5.46 8.72
C VAL A 238 -24.91 6.02 10.11
N VAL A 239 -23.63 6.26 10.42
CA VAL A 239 -23.20 6.86 11.67
C VAL A 239 -23.35 8.37 11.56
N LYS A 240 -24.10 9.01 12.48
CA LYS A 240 -24.39 10.45 12.42
C LYS A 240 -23.64 11.21 13.51
N GLY A 241 -23.23 12.43 13.19
CA GLY A 241 -22.65 13.40 14.13
C GLY A 241 -21.31 12.99 14.73
N ALA A 242 -20.55 12.08 14.11
CA ALA A 242 -19.24 11.71 14.65
C ALA A 242 -18.24 12.87 14.55
N LYS A 243 -17.32 12.99 15.52
CA LYS A 243 -16.28 14.04 15.47
C LYS A 243 -15.38 13.91 14.25
N PHE A 244 -14.89 12.70 13.99
CA PHE A 244 -13.96 12.41 12.90
C PHE A 244 -14.51 11.28 12.03
N TYR A 245 -14.69 11.57 10.73
CA TYR A 245 -14.84 10.55 9.69
C TYR A 245 -13.49 10.44 8.98
N TYR A 246 -12.80 9.35 9.23
CA TYR A 246 -11.42 9.16 8.81
C TYR A 246 -11.37 8.20 7.62
N LEU A 247 -10.67 8.60 6.56
CA LEU A 247 -10.46 7.82 5.34
C LEU A 247 -8.96 7.74 5.09
N ARG A 248 -8.38 6.55 5.20
CA ARG A 248 -6.97 6.32 4.90
C ARG A 248 -6.82 5.39 3.72
N ASN A 249 -6.07 5.81 2.70
CA ASN A 249 -5.83 4.99 1.50
C ASN A 249 -7.15 4.43 0.93
N ILE A 250 -8.18 5.30 0.88
CA ILE A 250 -9.49 4.95 0.32
C ILE A 250 -9.62 5.62 -1.02
N LEU A 251 -9.49 6.94 -1.06
CA LEU A 251 -9.82 7.72 -2.25
C LEU A 251 -8.79 7.51 -3.35
N HIS A 252 -7.56 7.09 -3.02
CA HIS A 252 -6.55 6.72 -4.03
C HIS A 252 -6.88 5.42 -4.79
N ASP A 253 -7.77 4.56 -4.26
CA ASP A 253 -8.23 3.34 -4.93
C ASP A 253 -9.35 3.60 -5.94
N TRP A 254 -9.87 4.83 -6.00
CA TRP A 254 -11.05 5.17 -6.78
C TRP A 254 -10.79 6.30 -7.80
N PRO A 255 -11.36 6.20 -9.01
CA PRO A 255 -11.42 7.32 -9.94
C PRO A 255 -12.29 8.46 -9.37
N ASP A 256 -12.11 9.66 -9.91
CA ASP A 256 -12.67 10.89 -9.31
C ASP A 256 -14.20 10.88 -9.20
N ASP A 257 -14.91 10.32 -10.18
CA ASP A 257 -16.37 10.22 -10.15
C ASP A 257 -16.87 9.37 -8.96
N LYS A 258 -16.15 8.29 -8.64
CA LYS A 258 -16.44 7.41 -7.50
C LYS A 258 -16.02 8.05 -6.18
N ALA A 259 -14.84 8.66 -6.14
CA ALA A 259 -14.37 9.38 -4.94
C ALA A 259 -15.33 10.52 -4.53
N VAL A 260 -15.91 11.24 -5.50
CA VAL A 260 -16.95 12.25 -5.24
C VAL A 260 -18.20 11.64 -4.61
N VAL A 261 -18.64 10.46 -5.07
CA VAL A 261 -19.80 9.77 -4.50
C VAL A 261 -19.55 9.39 -3.03
N ILE A 262 -18.38 8.81 -2.74
CA ILE A 262 -17.96 8.45 -1.38
C ILE A 262 -18.02 9.67 -0.46
N LEU A 263 -17.38 10.77 -0.87
CA LEU A 263 -17.35 12.02 -0.10
C LEU A 263 -18.75 12.61 0.11
N LYS A 264 -19.59 12.63 -0.93
CA LYS A 264 -20.97 13.14 -0.85
C LYS A 264 -21.85 12.33 0.11
N ASN A 265 -21.61 11.03 0.24
CA ASN A 265 -22.35 10.19 1.17
C ASN A 265 -22.01 10.43 2.65
N LEU A 266 -20.83 11.01 2.94
CA LEU A 266 -20.46 11.43 4.29
C LEU A 266 -21.16 12.72 4.72
N ILE A 267 -21.36 13.66 3.79
CA ILE A 267 -21.83 15.02 4.11
C ILE A 267 -23.14 15.04 4.92
N PRO A 268 -24.21 14.29 4.56
CA PRO A 268 -25.46 14.28 5.33
C PRO A 268 -25.33 13.68 6.74
N ALA A 269 -24.19 13.09 7.08
CA ALA A 269 -23.92 12.53 8.40
C ALA A 269 -23.11 13.46 9.30
N LEU A 270 -22.59 14.56 8.78
CA LEU A 270 -21.78 15.50 9.54
C LEU A 270 -22.67 16.30 10.52
N GLY A 271 -22.21 16.41 11.75
CA GLY A 271 -22.69 17.38 12.73
C GLY A 271 -21.92 18.70 12.65
N PRO A 272 -22.27 19.70 13.47
CA PRO A 272 -21.64 21.03 13.45
C PRO A 272 -20.12 21.01 13.66
N ASP A 273 -19.64 20.07 14.49
CA ASP A 273 -18.22 19.95 14.85
C ASP A 273 -17.49 18.82 14.11
N SER A 274 -18.18 18.14 13.19
CA SER A 274 -17.63 17.01 12.44
C SER A 274 -16.55 17.45 11.46
N LEU A 275 -15.46 16.69 11.43
CA LEU A 275 -14.37 16.81 10.49
C LEU A 275 -14.26 15.53 9.66
N ILE A 276 -13.99 15.68 8.37
CA ILE A 276 -13.50 14.58 7.54
C ILE A 276 -11.98 14.66 7.56
N LEU A 277 -11.34 13.57 7.97
CA LEU A 277 -9.88 13.44 7.97
C LEU A 277 -9.49 12.50 6.82
N ILE A 278 -8.86 13.04 5.78
CA ILE A 278 -8.37 12.24 4.66
C ILE A 278 -6.87 12.04 4.83
N ASP A 279 -6.45 10.79 5.04
CA ASP A 279 -5.06 10.37 5.21
C ASP A 279 -4.56 9.72 3.92
N GLU A 280 -3.91 10.53 3.09
CA GLU A 280 -3.48 10.14 1.74
C GLU A 280 -2.15 10.81 1.38
N MET A 281 -1.52 10.34 0.29
CA MET A 281 -0.40 11.06 -0.32
C MET A 281 -0.89 12.32 -1.03
N ILE A 282 -0.18 13.43 -0.82
CA ILE A 282 -0.41 14.68 -1.54
C ILE A 282 0.81 14.97 -2.41
N LEU A 283 0.68 14.71 -3.70
CA LEU A 283 1.79 14.91 -4.62
C LEU A 283 2.03 16.41 -4.85
N PRO A 284 3.29 16.87 -4.93
CA PRO A 284 3.55 18.21 -5.43
C PRO A 284 3.12 18.30 -6.89
N ASN A 285 2.70 19.50 -7.34
CA ASN A 285 2.28 19.69 -8.75
C ASN A 285 3.44 19.54 -9.75
N GLU A 286 4.68 19.58 -9.26
CA GLU A 286 5.90 19.39 -10.04
C GLU A 286 6.94 18.59 -9.24
N LYS A 287 7.91 17.99 -9.93
CA LYS A 287 9.06 17.28 -9.32
C LYS A 287 8.64 16.16 -8.34
N VAL A 288 7.56 15.44 -8.68
CA VAL A 288 7.05 14.32 -7.89
C VAL A 288 8.15 13.29 -7.66
N HIS A 289 8.25 12.79 -6.42
CA HIS A 289 9.22 11.75 -6.07
C HIS A 289 8.94 10.47 -6.86
N TRP A 290 10.00 9.81 -7.37
CA TRP A 290 9.85 8.67 -8.28
C TRP A 290 9.04 7.51 -7.70
N GLN A 291 9.10 7.29 -6.38
CA GLN A 291 8.32 6.25 -5.71
C GLN A 291 6.82 6.54 -5.81
N ALA A 292 6.44 7.80 -5.64
CA ALA A 292 5.05 8.21 -5.75
C ALA A 292 4.54 8.08 -7.20
N THR A 293 5.36 8.43 -8.20
CA THR A 293 4.99 8.21 -9.61
C THR A 293 4.87 6.73 -9.97
N GLN A 294 5.66 5.84 -9.33
CA GLN A 294 5.55 4.40 -9.55
C GLN A 294 4.29 3.84 -8.89
N LEU A 295 3.96 4.32 -7.69
CA LEU A 295 2.71 3.95 -7.02
C LEU A 295 1.51 4.39 -7.85
N ASP A 296 1.48 5.64 -8.33
CA ASP A 296 0.42 6.17 -9.19
C ASP A 296 0.16 5.30 -10.42
N LEU A 297 1.20 4.98 -11.19
CA LEU A 297 1.05 4.11 -12.36
C LEU A 297 0.62 2.68 -11.99
N THR A 298 0.99 2.20 -10.80
CA THR A 298 0.53 0.91 -10.28
C THR A 298 -0.95 0.96 -9.94
N MET A 299 -1.42 2.04 -9.30
CA MET A 299 -2.83 2.27 -8.98
C MET A 299 -3.69 2.41 -10.23
N MET A 300 -3.21 3.17 -11.23
CA MET A 300 -3.85 3.26 -12.55
C MET A 300 -3.97 1.88 -13.21
N ALA A 301 -2.87 1.11 -13.26
CA ALA A 301 -2.84 -0.19 -13.92
C ALA A 301 -3.67 -1.26 -13.20
N ALA A 302 -3.75 -1.19 -11.87
CA ALA A 302 -4.44 -2.17 -11.03
C ALA A 302 -5.94 -1.83 -10.86
N LEU A 303 -6.25 -0.57 -10.58
CA LEU A 303 -7.55 -0.13 -10.06
C LEU A 303 -8.24 0.91 -10.95
N GLY A 304 -7.56 1.45 -11.98
CA GLY A 304 -8.09 2.55 -12.78
C GLY A 304 -8.25 3.83 -11.97
N SER A 305 -7.42 3.98 -10.94
CA SER A 305 -7.39 5.10 -10.01
C SER A 305 -6.09 5.90 -10.16
N LYS A 306 -5.81 6.81 -9.21
CA LYS A 306 -4.65 7.71 -9.28
C LYS A 306 -4.23 8.20 -7.90
N GLU A 307 -2.95 8.49 -7.76
CA GLU A 307 -2.44 9.36 -6.71
C GLU A 307 -2.67 10.83 -7.12
N ARG A 308 -3.05 11.69 -6.19
CA ARG A 308 -3.49 13.06 -6.53
C ARG A 308 -2.48 14.12 -6.11
N THR A 309 -2.27 15.07 -6.99
CA THR A 309 -1.55 16.31 -6.68
C THR A 309 -2.35 17.21 -5.75
N ASN A 310 -1.68 18.20 -5.19
CA ASN A 310 -2.31 19.24 -4.38
C ASN A 310 -3.52 19.87 -5.11
N GLU A 311 -3.36 20.30 -6.37
CA GLU A 311 -4.46 20.89 -7.15
C GLU A 311 -5.60 19.90 -7.44
N GLN A 312 -5.28 18.63 -7.68
CA GLN A 312 -6.28 17.59 -7.92
C GLN A 312 -7.11 17.29 -6.66
N TRP A 313 -6.48 17.29 -5.47
CA TRP A 313 -7.20 17.17 -4.21
C TRP A 313 -8.17 18.32 -3.97
N TYR A 314 -7.74 19.57 -4.19
CA TYR A 314 -8.64 20.73 -4.10
C TYR A 314 -9.81 20.60 -5.08
N THR A 315 -9.55 20.21 -6.33
CA THR A 315 -10.58 20.03 -7.37
C THR A 315 -11.60 18.95 -6.99
N LEU A 316 -11.13 17.80 -6.50
CA LEU A 316 -11.99 16.69 -6.06
C LEU A 316 -12.91 17.10 -4.91
N LEU A 317 -12.34 17.75 -3.89
CA LEU A 317 -13.08 18.18 -2.71
C LEU A 317 -14.08 19.29 -3.05
N GLU A 318 -13.70 20.24 -3.90
CA GLU A 318 -14.59 21.27 -4.44
C GLU A 318 -15.82 20.65 -5.12
N ALA A 319 -15.61 19.69 -6.02
CA ALA A 319 -16.67 18.98 -6.73
C ALA A 319 -17.60 18.16 -5.80
N SER A 320 -17.10 17.84 -4.61
CA SER A 320 -17.85 17.14 -3.57
C SER A 320 -18.63 18.09 -2.65
N GLY A 321 -18.44 19.42 -2.75
CA GLY A 321 -19.03 20.40 -1.84
C GLY A 321 -18.26 20.56 -0.52
N LEU A 322 -16.97 20.24 -0.54
CA LEU A 322 -16.08 20.26 0.62
C LEU A 322 -14.94 21.27 0.40
N LYS A 323 -14.28 21.67 1.49
CA LYS A 323 -13.07 22.51 1.45
C LYS A 323 -12.02 22.00 2.44
N ILE A 324 -10.76 22.09 2.04
CA ILE A 324 -9.61 21.81 2.91
C ILE A 324 -9.43 22.99 3.85
N VAL A 325 -9.38 22.74 5.15
CA VAL A 325 -9.08 23.74 6.19
C VAL A 325 -7.59 23.73 6.50
N ARG A 326 -7.00 22.54 6.60
CA ARG A 326 -5.60 22.35 6.98
C ARG A 326 -5.04 21.07 6.37
N ILE A 327 -3.76 21.08 6.06
CA ILE A 327 -2.99 19.90 5.62
C ILE A 327 -1.86 19.70 6.61
N VAL A 328 -1.73 18.48 7.14
CA VAL A 328 -0.72 18.10 8.13
C VAL A 328 0.12 16.95 7.58
N PRO A 329 1.28 17.22 6.95
CA PRO A 329 2.16 16.19 6.44
C PRO A 329 2.90 15.47 7.56
N TYR A 330 3.12 14.16 7.42
CA TYR A 330 3.81 13.35 8.42
C TYR A 330 4.91 12.43 7.86
N THR A 331 5.03 12.28 6.54
CA THR A 331 6.15 11.53 5.92
C THR A 331 6.91 12.34 4.88
N THR A 332 8.17 11.98 4.69
CA THR A 332 9.02 12.46 3.58
C THR A 332 9.73 11.25 2.97
N PRO A 333 9.92 11.18 1.63
CA PRO A 333 9.56 12.16 0.61
C PRO A 333 8.14 12.00 0.00
N LEU A 334 7.36 11.00 0.45
CA LEU A 334 6.05 10.69 -0.15
C LEU A 334 4.93 11.67 0.22
N ASN A 335 5.14 12.48 1.26
CA ASN A 335 4.22 13.53 1.68
C ASN A 335 2.81 12.98 2.02
N GLU A 336 2.76 11.82 2.68
CA GLU A 336 1.51 11.36 3.32
C GLU A 336 1.10 12.41 4.34
N SER A 337 -0.18 12.78 4.30
CA SER A 337 -0.71 13.93 4.98
C SER A 337 -2.14 13.69 5.45
N ILE A 338 -2.50 14.28 6.58
CA ILE A 338 -3.90 14.44 6.98
C ILE A 338 -4.44 15.74 6.38
N MET A 339 -5.42 15.64 5.49
CA MET A 339 -6.26 16.77 5.10
C MET A 339 -7.45 16.85 6.06
N VAL A 340 -7.56 17.97 6.77
CA VAL A 340 -8.74 18.31 7.57
C VAL A 340 -9.74 19.00 6.66
N VAL A 341 -10.89 18.37 6.47
CA VAL A 341 -11.89 18.74 5.46
C VAL A 341 -13.25 18.97 6.13
N VAL A 342 -13.96 20.00 5.67
CA VAL A 342 -15.30 20.38 6.14
C VAL A 342 -16.23 20.71 4.97
N PRO A 343 -17.56 20.68 5.16
CA PRO A 343 -18.52 21.21 4.19
C PRO A 343 -18.26 22.67 3.84
N LYS A 344 -18.58 23.03 2.60
CA LYS A 344 -18.42 24.40 2.11
C LYS A 344 -19.33 25.40 2.79
#